data_AF-A0A3B9PT79-F1
#
_entry.id   AF-A0A3B9PT79-F1
#
_cell.length_a   1.000
_cell.length_b   1.000
_cell.length_c   1.000
_cell.angle_alpha   90.00
_cell.angle_beta   90.00
_cell.angle_gamma   90.00
#
_symmetry.space_group_name_H-M   'P 1'
#
loop_
_entity.id
_entity.type
_entity.pdbx_description
1 polymer ?
#
loop_
_entity_poly.entity_id
_entity_poly.type
_entity_poly.pdbx_seq_one_letter_code
_entity_poly.pdbx_strand_id
1 'polypeptide(L)' 'MISDPDTPKKLSANEGIKERSNFLRGTIMESLMDESTGAITAEDAQLTKFHGTYMQDDRDKRASL' A
#
# COMPACT_ATOMS: atom_id res chain seq x y z
N MET A 1 -24.42 16.51 3.87
CA MET A 1 -23.66 17.01 2.71
C MET A 1 -24.02 16.14 1.52
N ILE A 2 -24.80 16.67 0.59
CA ILE A 2 -25.03 16.02 -0.71
C ILE A 2 -23.88 16.50 -1.60
N SER A 3 -23.00 15.58 -1.97
CA SER A 3 -21.92 15.86 -2.93
C SER A 3 -22.51 16.11 -4.31
N ASP A 4 -22.13 17.24 -4.91
CA ASP A 4 -22.54 17.66 -6.25
C ASP A 4 -22.06 16.63 -7.30
N PRO A 5 -22.93 16.04 -8.13
CA PRO A 5 -22.56 14.97 -9.06
C PRO A 5 -21.55 15.40 -10.13
N ASP A 6 -21.47 16.69 -10.45
CA ASP A 6 -20.56 17.24 -11.47
C ASP A 6 -19.17 17.63 -10.92
N THR A 7 -18.95 17.54 -9.60
CA THR A 7 -17.62 17.81 -9.03
C THR A 7 -16.75 16.55 -9.11
N PRO A 8 -15.60 16.58 -9.82
CA PRO A 8 -14.71 15.44 -9.87
C PRO A 8 -14.24 15.06 -8.46
N LYS A 9 -14.59 13.85 -8.04
CA LYS A 9 -14.26 13.34 -6.71
C LYS A 9 -12.74 13.18 -6.61
N LYS A 10 -12.13 13.93 -5.70
CA LYS A 10 -10.71 13.74 -5.36
C LYS A 10 -10.50 12.32 -4.84
N LEU A 11 -9.79 11.51 -5.63
CA LEU A 11 -9.48 10.13 -5.26
C LEU A 11 -8.41 10.09 -4.17
N SER A 12 -8.46 9.04 -3.35
CA SER A 12 -7.38 8.74 -2.43
C SER A 12 -6.17 8.20 -3.21
N ALA A 13 -4.96 8.32 -2.65
CA ALA A 13 -3.76 7.75 -3.26
C ALA A 13 -3.90 6.22 -3.51
N ASN A 14 -4.64 5.52 -2.64
CA ASN A 14 -4.88 4.09 -2.77
C ASN A 14 -5.67 3.72 -4.03
N GLU A 15 -6.51 4.62 -4.55
CA GLU A 15 -7.23 4.36 -5.80
C GLU A 15 -6.26 4.28 -6.97
N GLY A 16 -5.27 5.18 -7.02
CA GLY A 16 -4.20 5.13 -8.00
C GLY A 16 -3.40 3.82 -7.86
N ILE A 17 -3.00 3.43 -6.65
CA ILE A 17 -2.27 2.17 -6.41
C ILE A 17 -3.07 0.97 -6.96
N LYS A 18 -4.37 0.90 -6.66
CA LYS A 18 -5.24 -0.19 -7.16
C LYS A 18 -5.33 -0.20 -8.68
N GLU A 19 -5.52 0.95 -9.32
CA GLU A 19 -5.67 1.07 -10.77
C GLU A 19 -4.47 0.46 -11.53
N ARG A 20 -3.24 0.76 -11.09
CA ARG A 20 -1.99 0.31 -11.74
C ARG A 20 -1.48 -1.04 -11.23
N SER A 21 -2.17 -1.67 -10.27
CA SER A 21 -1.73 -2.90 -9.62
C SER A 21 -1.89 -4.18 -10.45
N ASN A 22 -2.54 -4.16 -11.61
CA ASN A 22 -2.93 -5.38 -12.34
C ASN A 22 -3.64 -6.39 -11.43
N PHE A 23 -4.88 -6.07 -11.04
CA PHE A 23 -5.72 -6.91 -10.17
C PHE A 23 -5.07 -7.22 -8.81
N LEU A 24 -4.54 -6.18 -8.16
CA LEU A 24 -3.93 -6.24 -6.83
C LEU A 24 -2.58 -6.98 -6.77
N ARG A 25 -2.05 -7.45 -7.90
CA ARG A 25 -0.74 -8.14 -7.96
C ARG A 25 0.42 -7.21 -7.57
N GLY A 26 0.42 -6.00 -8.11
CA GLY A 26 1.49 -5.02 -7.95
C GLY A 26 2.86 -5.56 -8.34
N THR A 27 3.85 -5.21 -7.53
CA THR A 27 5.23 -5.70 -7.58
C THR A 27 5.56 -6.51 -6.33
N ILE A 28 4.55 -7.14 -5.71
CA ILE A 28 4.70 -7.86 -4.44
C ILE A 28 5.79 -8.94 -4.55
N MET A 29 5.88 -9.65 -5.68
CA MET A 29 6.90 -10.69 -5.88
C MET A 29 8.29 -10.09 -5.89
N GLU A 30 8.51 -9.00 -6.64
CA GLU A 30 9.78 -8.30 -6.74
C GLU A 30 10.19 -7.71 -5.39
N SER A 31 9.25 -7.06 -4.68
CA SER A 31 9.48 -6.52 -3.34
C SER A 31 9.85 -7.60 -2.32
N LEU A 32 9.26 -8.79 -2.41
CA LEU A 32 9.60 -9.91 -1.52
C LEU A 32 10.98 -10.51 -1.81
N MET A 33 11.49 -10.34 -3.04
CA MET A 33 12.83 -10.80 -3.43
C MET A 33 13.92 -9.76 -3.11
N ASP A 34 13.54 -8.51 -2.83
CA ASP A 34 14.47 -7.45 -2.45
C ASP A 34 14.75 -7.47 -0.94
N GLU A 35 15.92 -8.02 -0.58
CA GLU A 35 16.37 -8.12 0.81
C GLU A 35 17.06 -6.83 1.31
N SER A 36 17.23 -5.81 0.48
CA SER A 36 18.08 -4.64 0.80
C SER A 36 17.59 -3.81 1.99
N THR A 37 16.27 -3.72 2.19
CA THR A 37 15.66 -2.95 3.29
C THR A 37 15.06 -3.81 4.39
N GLY A 38 14.91 -5.12 4.15
CA GLY A 38 14.15 -6.02 5.02
C GLY A 38 12.65 -5.73 5.06
N ALA A 39 12.13 -4.89 4.16
CA ALA A 39 10.72 -4.52 4.05
C ALA A 39 10.27 -4.49 2.58
N ILE A 40 8.96 -4.58 2.37
CA ILE A 40 8.36 -4.36 1.05
C ILE A 40 8.06 -2.87 0.84
N THR A 41 7.87 -2.46 -0.43
CA THR A 41 7.54 -1.07 -0.75
C THR A 41 6.23 -0.62 -0.10
N ALA A 42 6.06 0.70 0.09
CA ALA A 42 4.84 1.26 0.66
C ALA A 42 3.58 0.95 -0.17
N GLU A 43 3.71 0.86 -1.49
CA GLU A 43 2.60 0.51 -2.38
C GLU A 43 2.24 -0.97 -2.25
N ASP A 44 3.23 -1.86 -2.25
CA ASP A 44 2.98 -3.30 -2.06
C ASP A 44 2.44 -3.59 -0.66
N ALA A 45 2.86 -2.85 0.37
CA ALA A 45 2.26 -2.93 1.71
C ALA A 45 0.78 -2.53 1.75
N GLN A 46 0.27 -1.72 0.80
CA GLN A 46 -1.17 -1.50 0.64
C GLN A 46 -1.84 -2.70 -0.04
N LEU A 47 -1.18 -3.29 -1.03
CA LEU A 47 -1.73 -4.42 -1.81
C LEU A 47 -1.76 -5.73 -1.02
N THR A 48 -0.77 -6.00 -0.17
CA THR A 48 -0.75 -7.23 0.66
C THR A 48 -1.94 -7.30 1.62
N LYS A 49 -2.57 -6.17 1.97
CA LYS A 49 -3.79 -6.14 2.81
C LYS A 49 -4.94 -6.89 2.17
N PHE A 50 -5.05 -6.83 0.83
CA PHE A 50 -6.03 -7.59 0.06
C PHE A 50 -5.72 -9.10 0.03
N HIS A 51 -4.49 -9.47 0.36
CA HIS A 51 -4.00 -10.84 0.49
C HIS A 51 -3.96 -11.30 1.96
N GLY A 52 -4.60 -10.56 2.86
CA GLY A 52 -4.66 -10.91 4.28
C GLY A 52 -3.36 -10.69 5.06
N THR A 53 -2.37 -10.00 4.50
CA THR A 53 -1.07 -9.76 5.14
C THR A 53 -0.83 -8.27 5.40
N TYR A 54 -0.43 -7.94 6.63
CA TYR A 54 -0.22 -6.56 7.08
C TYR A 54 1.21 -6.39 7.60
N MET A 55 2.02 -5.60 6.91
CA MET A 55 3.35 -5.23 7.38
C MET A 55 3.26 -4.48 8.72
N GLN A 56 4.09 -4.87 9.68
CA GLN A 56 4.13 -4.30 11.02
C GLN A 56 5.45 -3.55 11.24
N ASP A 57 5.42 -2.65 12.20
CA ASP A 57 6.59 -1.96 12.72
C ASP A 57 6.79 -2.33 14.18
N ASP A 58 8.05 -2.61 14.56
CA ASP A 58 8.43 -2.86 15.94
C ASP A 58 8.53 -1.51 16.68
N ARG A 59 7.43 -1.13 17.33
CA ARG A 59 7.30 0.17 17.98
C ARG A 59 8.27 0.36 19.15
N ASP A 60 8.65 -0.72 19.82
CA ASP A 60 9.60 -0.66 20.94
C ASP A 60 11.00 -0.36 20.41
N LYS A 61 11.42 -1.00 19.31
CA LYS A 61 12.68 -0.67 18.64
C LYS A 61 12.69 0.75 18.10
N ARG A 62 11.61 1.22 17.49
CA ARG A 62 11.55 2.58 16.93
C ARG A 62 11.68 3.66 18.00
N ALA A 63 11.11 3.46 19.19
CA ALA A 63 11.22 4.42 20.28
C ALA A 63 12.64 4.52 20.89
N SER A 64 13.50 3.52 20.63
CA SER A 64 14.89 3.48 21.11
C SER A 64 15.93 4.09 20.17
N LEU A 65 15.52 4.58 19.00
CA LEU A 65 16.35 5.31 18.02
C LEU A 65 16.20 6.81 18.19
#